data_AF-A0A2V8Y5Z3-F1
#
_entry.id   AF-A0A2V8Y5Z3-F1
#
_cell.length_a   1.000
_cell.length_b   1.000
_cell.length_c   1.000
_cell.angle_alpha   90.00
_cell.angle_beta   90.00
_cell.angle_gamma   90.00
#
_symmetry.space_group_name_H-M   'P 1'
#
loop_
_entity.id
_entity.type
_entity.pdbx_description
1 polymer ?
#
loop_
_entity_poly.entity_id
_entity_poly.type
_entity_poly.pdbx_seq_one_letter_code
_entity_poly.pdbx_strand_id
1 'polypeptide(L)'
;MNTQKRNRARARHARIVLVTCPSLTLARKIARAVVQKRFAACVNVARSPVESFYAWKGKLESAREHLLIIKTTAPRLWQLEREVKRLHTYDVPEFIALPITEGSEDYLAWLSESAAKSGRQRSVIARPKKRTF
;
A
#
# COMPACT_ATOMS: atom_id res chain seq x y z
N MET A 1 8.71 -26.67 9.99
CA MET A 1 8.98 -25.83 8.81
C MET A 1 9.93 -24.71 9.21
N ASN A 2 11.11 -24.62 8.60
CA ASN A 2 12.19 -23.71 9.03
C ASN A 2 11.77 -22.22 8.92
N THR A 3 12.14 -21.40 9.91
CA THR A 3 11.77 -19.98 10.05
C THR A 3 12.10 -19.17 8.79
N GLN A 4 13.27 -19.41 8.20
CA GLN A 4 13.71 -18.82 6.94
C GLN A 4 12.79 -19.13 5.74
N LYS A 5 12.22 -20.34 5.67
CA LYS A 5 11.33 -20.77 4.58
C LYS A 5 9.96 -20.08 4.68
N ARG A 6 9.45 -19.87 5.91
CA ARG A 6 8.23 -19.09 6.18
C ARG A 6 8.39 -17.62 5.83
N ASN A 7 9.51 -17.00 6.20
CA ASN A 7 9.74 -15.58 5.92
C ASN A 7 9.79 -15.32 4.41
N ARG A 8 10.52 -16.15 3.65
CA ARG A 8 10.53 -16.09 2.18
C ARG A 8 9.14 -16.27 1.56
N ALA A 9 8.31 -17.16 2.10
CA ALA A 9 6.94 -17.35 1.62
C ALA A 9 6.05 -16.11 1.88
N ARG A 10 6.22 -15.43 3.01
CA ARG A 10 5.49 -14.19 3.32
C ARG A 10 5.97 -13.01 2.47
N ALA A 11 7.28 -12.85 2.31
CA ALA A 11 7.87 -11.84 1.45
C ALA A 11 7.32 -11.94 0.02
N ARG A 12 7.28 -13.16 -0.55
CA ARG A 12 6.75 -13.43 -1.91
C ARG A 12 5.33 -12.92 -2.16
N HIS A 13 4.50 -12.79 -1.12
CA HIS A 13 3.14 -12.25 -1.24
C HIS A 13 3.06 -10.77 -0.90
N ALA A 14 4.05 -10.18 -0.24
CA ALA A 14 4.05 -8.76 0.08
C ALA A 14 4.36 -7.90 -1.15
N ARG A 15 3.75 -6.72 -1.21
CA ARG A 15 3.82 -5.77 -2.33
C ARG A 15 4.02 -4.37 -1.81
N ILE A 16 4.82 -3.59 -2.52
CA ILE A 16 4.82 -2.14 -2.46
C ILE A 16 4.02 -1.65 -3.66
N VAL A 17 3.04 -0.79 -3.45
CA VAL A 17 2.29 -0.13 -4.51
C VAL A 17 2.60 1.35 -4.51
N LEU A 18 2.93 1.88 -5.67
CA LEU A 18 3.16 3.29 -5.93
C LEU A 18 1.90 3.89 -6.58
N VAL A 19 1.46 5.04 -6.05
CA VAL A 19 0.35 5.84 -6.56
C VAL A 19 0.71 7.30 -6.39
N THR A 20 0.57 8.12 -7.41
CA THR A 20 0.67 9.58 -7.31
C THR A 20 -0.72 10.20 -7.14
N CYS A 21 -0.81 11.34 -6.47
CA CYS A 21 -2.06 12.07 -6.26
C CYS A 21 -1.85 13.58 -6.47
N PRO A 22 -2.79 14.31 -7.11
CA PRO A 22 -2.68 15.75 -7.35
C PRO A 22 -2.72 16.63 -6.09
N SER A 23 -3.05 16.07 -4.92
CA SER A 23 -3.07 16.83 -3.68
C SER A 23 -2.78 15.98 -2.45
N LEU A 24 -2.18 16.60 -1.43
CA LEU A 24 -1.94 15.97 -0.14
C LEU A 24 -3.23 15.54 0.56
N THR A 25 -4.31 16.30 0.38
CA THR A 25 -5.63 15.98 0.94
C THR A 25 -6.17 14.68 0.35
N LEU A 26 -6.12 14.52 -0.98
CA LEU A 26 -6.54 13.29 -1.65
C LEU A 26 -5.64 12.10 -1.25
N ALA A 27 -4.31 12.30 -1.25
CA ALA A 27 -3.35 11.27 -0.85
C ALA A 27 -3.67 10.74 0.57
N ARG A 28 -3.93 11.64 1.53
CA ARG A 28 -4.34 11.28 2.90
C ARG A 28 -5.70 10.58 2.96
N LYS A 29 -6.66 10.98 2.11
CA LYS A 29 -7.98 10.35 2.04
C LYS A 29 -7.85 8.90 1.58
N ILE A 30 -7.11 8.65 0.51
CA ILE A 30 -6.83 7.31 -0.02
C ILE A 30 -6.09 6.49 1.04
N ALA A 31 -5.00 7.02 1.61
CA ALA A 31 -4.20 6.34 2.63
C ALA A 31 -5.05 5.82 3.80
N ARG A 32 -5.94 6.67 4.34
CA ARG A 32 -6.84 6.27 5.43
C ARG A 32 -7.84 5.21 5.00
N ALA A 33 -8.49 5.40 3.85
CA ALA A 33 -9.53 4.49 3.37
C ALA A 33 -8.99 3.07 3.15
N VAL A 34 -7.83 2.94 2.49
CA VAL A 34 -7.27 1.62 2.15
C VAL A 34 -6.75 0.86 3.37
N VAL A 35 -6.24 1.57 4.38
CA VAL A 35 -5.81 0.97 5.66
C VAL A 35 -7.04 0.56 6.48
N GLN A 36 -8.04 1.44 6.63
CA GLN A 36 -9.28 1.12 7.37
C GLN A 36 -10.02 -0.09 6.79
N LYS A 37 -10.03 -0.23 5.47
CA LYS A 37 -10.64 -1.37 4.77
C LYS A 37 -9.74 -2.62 4.74
N ARG A 38 -8.53 -2.55 5.32
CA ARG A 38 -7.51 -3.62 5.30
C ARG A 38 -7.13 -4.08 3.89
N PHE A 39 -7.18 -3.15 2.93
CA PHE A 39 -6.65 -3.34 1.58
C PHE A 39 -5.15 -3.06 1.53
N ALA A 40 -4.62 -2.36 2.54
CA ALA A 40 -3.20 -2.17 2.79
C ALA A 40 -2.92 -2.29 4.30
N ALA A 41 -1.71 -2.70 4.66
CA ALA A 41 -1.24 -2.70 6.03
C ALA A 41 -0.73 -1.32 6.46
N CYS A 42 0.00 -0.65 5.57
CA CYS A 42 0.61 0.65 5.83
C CYS A 42 0.61 1.50 4.56
N VAL A 43 0.60 2.83 4.73
CA VAL A 43 0.78 3.78 3.63
C VAL A 43 1.69 4.90 4.12
N ASN A 44 2.78 5.14 3.40
CA ASN A 44 3.58 6.36 3.58
C ASN A 44 3.07 7.41 2.59
N VAL A 45 2.85 8.63 3.07
CA VAL A 45 2.46 9.77 2.23
C VAL A 45 3.62 10.75 2.16
N ALA A 46 4.20 10.95 0.98
CA ALA A 46 5.20 11.99 0.77
C ALA A 46 4.54 13.37 0.94
N ARG A 47 4.99 14.12 1.97
CA ARG A 47 4.45 15.45 2.27
C ARG A 47 4.91 16.50 1.28
N SER A 48 6.18 16.43 0.88
CA SER A 48 6.72 17.27 -0.19
C SER A 48 6.26 16.71 -1.54
N PRO A 49 5.81 17.57 -2.47
CA PRO A 49 5.44 17.12 -3.81
C PRO A 49 6.64 16.55 -4.57
N VAL A 50 6.37 15.55 -5.42
CA VAL A 50 7.23 15.14 -6.53
C VAL A 50 6.80 15.90 -7.78
N GLU A 51 7.69 15.99 -8.76
CA GLU A 51 7.38 16.51 -10.08
C GLU A 51 7.34 15.36 -11.08
N SER A 52 6.17 15.16 -11.69
CA SER A 52 5.93 14.12 -12.69
C SER A 52 6.00 14.77 -14.06
N PHE A 53 6.77 14.20 -14.98
CA PHE A 53 6.85 14.63 -16.38
C PHE A 53 6.30 13.52 -17.28
N TYR A 54 5.42 13.87 -18.22
CA TYR A 54 4.80 12.88 -19.11
C TYR A 54 4.35 13.53 -20.42
N ALA A 55 4.19 12.71 -21.47
CA ALA A 55 3.64 13.16 -22.74
C ALA A 55 2.11 13.00 -22.76
N TRP A 56 1.39 14.08 -23.04
CA TRP A 56 -0.06 14.06 -23.18
C TRP A 56 -0.49 14.88 -24.40
N LYS A 57 -1.33 14.28 -25.26
CA LYS A 57 -1.79 14.90 -26.53
C LYS A 57 -0.64 15.51 -27.38
N GLY A 58 0.49 14.80 -27.44
CA GLY A 58 1.66 15.22 -28.21
C GLY A 58 2.49 16.34 -27.59
N LYS A 59 2.21 16.75 -26.34
CA LYS A 59 2.96 17.77 -25.61
C LYS A 59 3.60 17.19 -24.36
N LEU A 60 4.77 17.73 -24.00
CA LEU A 60 5.38 17.48 -22.70
C LEU A 60 4.61 18.27 -21.64
N GLU A 61 4.08 17.56 -20.67
CA GLU A 61 3.37 18.11 -19.52
C GLU A 61 4.14 17.80 -18.23
N SER A 62 3.90 18.59 -17.20
CA SER A 62 4.36 18.28 -15.85
C SER A 62 3.27 18.52 -14.80
N ALA A 63 3.34 17.80 -13.69
CA ALA A 63 2.43 17.94 -12.57
C ALA A 63 3.16 17.83 -11.23
N ARG A 64 2.73 18.64 -10.25
CA ARG A 64 3.13 18.48 -8.86
C ARG A 64 2.20 17.51 -8.17
N GLU A 65 2.75 16.41 -7.66
CA GLU A 65 1.97 15.31 -7.11
C GLU A 65 2.51 14.84 -5.76
N HIS A 66 1.73 14.07 -5.03
CA HIS A 66 2.14 13.44 -3.79
C HIS A 66 2.21 11.93 -3.97
N LEU A 67 3.39 11.37 -3.73
CA LEU A 67 3.62 9.93 -3.82
C LEU A 67 3.08 9.19 -2.59
N LEU A 68 2.30 8.15 -2.83
CA LEU A 68 1.89 7.15 -1.87
C LEU A 68 2.75 5.90 -2.05
N ILE A 69 3.31 5.40 -0.95
CA ILE A 69 4.04 4.12 -0.90
C ILE A 69 3.26 3.17 0.00
N ILE A 70 2.43 2.34 -0.62
CA ILE A 70 1.43 1.49 0.01
C ILE A 70 2.00 0.09 0.19
N LYS A 71 1.99 -0.46 1.41
CA LYS A 71 2.45 -1.82 1.70
C LYS A 71 1.24 -2.73 1.86
N THR A 72 1.13 -3.75 1.03
CA THR A 72 0.00 -4.67 1.00
C THR A 72 0.43 -6.09 0.62
N THR A 73 -0.51 -6.98 0.40
CA THR A 73 -0.28 -8.32 -0.14
C THR A 73 -0.88 -8.47 -1.54
N ALA A 74 -0.33 -9.38 -2.34
CA ALA A 74 -0.79 -9.69 -3.69
C ALA A 74 -2.30 -10.02 -3.74
N PRO A 75 -2.89 -10.79 -2.81
CA PRO A 75 -4.34 -11.05 -2.79
C PRO A 75 -5.22 -9.82 -2.54
N ARG A 76 -4.65 -8.67 -2.16
CA ARG A 76 -5.36 -7.41 -1.92
C ARG A 76 -5.25 -6.39 -3.04
N LEU A 77 -4.40 -6.64 -4.05
CA LEU A 77 -4.16 -5.68 -5.13
C LEU A 77 -5.44 -5.26 -5.85
N TRP A 78 -6.32 -6.22 -6.16
CA TRP A 78 -7.57 -5.91 -6.86
C TRP A 78 -8.50 -4.98 -6.05
N GLN A 79 -8.72 -5.26 -4.76
CA GLN A 79 -9.54 -4.39 -3.92
C GLN A 79 -8.88 -3.03 -3.70
N LEU A 80 -7.56 -3.01 -3.56
CA LEU A 80 -6.77 -1.80 -3.38
C LEU A 80 -6.89 -0.89 -4.62
N GLU A 81 -6.63 -1.42 -5.81
CA GLU A 81 -6.70 -0.69 -7.07
C GLU A 81 -8.12 -0.14 -7.31
N ARG A 82 -9.14 -0.96 -7.09
CA ARG A 82 -10.54 -0.53 -7.23
C ARG A 82 -10.88 0.64 -6.30
N GLU A 83 -10.41 0.61 -5.06
CA GLU A 83 -10.67 1.68 -4.10
C GLU A 83 -9.87 2.94 -4.41
N VAL A 84 -8.63 2.80 -4.89
CA VAL A 84 -7.84 3.93 -5.39
C VAL A 84 -8.57 4.59 -6.54
N LYS A 85 -8.94 3.84 -7.60
CA LYS A 85 -9.70 4.35 -8.76
C LYS A 85 -11.01 5.03 -8.37
N ARG A 86 -11.76 4.45 -7.42
CA ARG A 86 -13.02 5.03 -6.93
C ARG A 86 -12.84 6.38 -6.24
N LEU A 87 -11.71 6.60 -5.58
CA LEU A 87 -11.43 7.81 -4.81
C LEU A 87 -10.63 8.86 -5.60
N HIS A 88 -9.87 8.43 -6.59
CA HIS A 88 -8.95 9.28 -7.34
C HIS A 88 -9.68 10.24 -8.27
N THR A 89 -9.08 11.39 -8.54
CA THR A 89 -9.65 12.42 -9.44
C THR A 89 -9.18 12.26 -10.88
N TYR A 90 -8.08 11.57 -11.13
CA TYR A 90 -7.64 11.21 -12.48
C TYR A 90 -8.42 9.98 -12.97
N ASP A 91 -8.74 9.97 -14.26
CA ASP A 91 -9.41 8.85 -14.93
C ASP A 91 -8.56 7.58 -14.91
N VAL A 92 -7.24 7.75 -15.09
CA VAL A 92 -6.25 6.66 -15.06
C VAL A 92 -5.16 7.02 -14.04
N PRO A 93 -5.36 6.74 -12.74
CA PRO A 93 -4.32 6.97 -11.73
C PRO A 93 -3.13 6.02 -11.94
N GLU A 94 -1.92 6.49 -11.62
CA GLU A 94 -0.76 5.60 -11.49
C GLU A 94 -1.05 4.53 -10.42
N PHE A 95 -0.83 3.26 -10.76
CA PHE A 95 -0.92 2.15 -9.82
C PHE A 95 0.07 1.05 -10.23
N ILE A 96 1.26 1.06 -9.63
CA ILE A 96 2.32 0.11 -9.97
C ILE A 96 2.68 -0.71 -8.74
N ALA A 97 2.66 -2.04 -8.87
CA ALA A 97 2.96 -2.97 -7.78
C ALA A 97 4.33 -3.63 -7.95
N LEU A 98 5.22 -3.43 -6.98
CA LEU A 98 6.55 -4.02 -6.90
C LEU A 98 6.58 -5.19 -5.90
N PRO A 99 7.23 -6.32 -6.22
CA PRO A 99 7.39 -7.43 -5.29
C PRO A 99 8.36 -7.06 -4.17
N ILE A 100 8.01 -7.43 -2.93
CA ILE A 100 8.97 -7.45 -1.82
C ILE A 100 9.66 -8.82 -1.85
N THR A 101 10.98 -8.85 -2.01
CA THR A 101 11.74 -10.10 -2.05
C THR A 101 12.16 -10.57 -0.66
N GLU A 102 12.48 -9.61 0.23
CA GLU A 102 12.97 -9.86 1.59
C GLU A 102 12.53 -8.75 2.57
N GLY A 103 12.64 -9.02 3.86
CA GLY A 103 12.32 -8.08 4.92
C GLY A 103 12.39 -8.73 6.31
N SER A 104 12.24 -7.90 7.35
CA SER A 104 12.13 -8.39 8.73
C SER A 104 10.93 -9.33 8.89
N GLU A 105 11.16 -10.49 9.52
CA GLU A 105 10.12 -11.50 9.70
C GLU A 105 8.91 -10.95 10.46
N ASP A 106 9.16 -10.22 11.55
CA ASP A 106 8.10 -9.63 12.38
C ASP A 106 7.29 -8.59 11.60
N TYR A 107 7.95 -7.79 10.75
CA TYR A 107 7.26 -6.80 9.91
C TYR A 107 6.42 -7.47 8.82
N LEU A 108 6.96 -8.47 8.13
CA LEU A 108 6.23 -9.19 7.08
C LEU A 108 5.08 -10.03 7.65
N ALA A 109 5.21 -10.52 8.88
CA ALA A 109 4.13 -11.14 9.64
C ALA A 109 2.99 -10.14 9.88
N TRP A 110 3.31 -9.01 10.49
CA TRP A 110 2.34 -7.94 10.77
C TRP A 110 1.67 -7.41 9.51
N LEU A 111 2.43 -7.21 8.42
CA LEU A 111 1.91 -6.75 7.14
C LEU A 111 0.86 -7.72 6.60
N SER A 112 1.18 -9.02 6.63
CA SER A 112 0.28 -10.08 6.15
C SER A 112 -1.00 -10.14 6.98
N GLU A 113 -0.87 -10.06 8.30
CA GLU A 113 -2.01 -10.07 9.22
C GLU A 113 -2.89 -8.83 9.06
N SER A 114 -2.29 -7.64 9.02
CA SER A 114 -3.00 -6.36 8.84
C SER A 114 -3.81 -6.32 7.55
N ALA A 115 -3.27 -6.89 6.46
CA ALA A 115 -3.92 -6.97 5.16
C ALA A 115 -4.72 -8.28 4.92
N ALA A 116 -4.92 -9.15 5.91
CA ALA A 116 -5.64 -10.42 5.73
C ALA A 116 -7.15 -10.20 5.50
N LYS A 117 -7.80 -11.07 4.70
CA LYS A 117 -9.28 -11.11 4.58
C LYS A 117 -9.88 -11.38 5.97
N SER A 118 -10.91 -10.63 6.35
CA SER A 118 -11.64 -10.84 7.60
C SER A 118 -12.37 -12.20 7.56
N GLY A 119 -11.71 -13.28 7.96
CA GLY A 119 -12.37 -14.50 8.43
C GLY A 119 -12.65 -14.36 9.92
N ARG A 120 -13.86 -14.75 10.37
CA ARG A 120 -14.41 -14.70 11.74
C ARG A 120 -13.42 -14.20 12.81
N GLN A 121 -13.73 -13.02 13.36
CA GLN A 121 -13.08 -12.42 14.51
C GLN A 121 -12.92 -13.47 15.63
N ARG A 122 -11.69 -13.97 15.83
CA ARG A 122 -11.29 -14.48 17.15
C ARG A 122 -10.70 -13.29 17.88
N SER A 123 -11.38 -12.88 18.93
CA SER A 123 -10.92 -11.92 19.93
C SER A 123 -9.61 -12.42 20.54
N VAL A 124 -8.49 -12.05 19.94
CA VAL A 124 -7.18 -12.17 20.59
C VAL A 124 -6.91 -10.82 21.24
N ILE A 125 -7.03 -10.79 22.56
CA ILE A 125 -6.56 -9.70 23.41
C ILE A 125 -5.08 -9.49 23.08
N ALA A 126 -4.76 -8.38 22.40
CA ALA A 126 -3.40 -8.06 22.01
C ALA A 126 -2.60 -7.63 23.25
N ARG A 127 -1.61 -8.44 23.65
CA ARG A 127 -0.55 -8.02 24.56
C ARG A 127 0.18 -6.78 23.98
N PRO A 128 0.60 -5.81 24.79
CA PRO A 128 1.35 -4.66 24.28
C PRO A 128 2.75 -5.14 23.87
N LYS A 129 2.94 -5.47 22.59
CA LYS A 129 4.27 -5.60 22.01
C LYS A 129 4.81 -4.19 21.78
N LYS A 130 6.07 -3.96 22.15
CA LYS A 130 6.82 -2.72 21.87
C LYS A 130 6.46 -2.22 20.46
N ARG A 131 6.23 -0.92 20.34
CA ARG A 131 5.79 -0.21 19.13
C ARG A 131 6.68 -0.54 17.93
N THR A 132 6.39 -1.64 17.24
CA THR A 132 6.93 -1.96 15.92
C THR A 132 5.99 -1.30 14.91
N PHE A 133 6.35 -0.06 14.56
CA PHE A 133 5.68 0.86 13.62
C PHE A 133 4.20 1.20 13.89
#